data_AF-A0A450XDE8-F1
#
_entry.id   AF-A0A450XDE8-F1
#
_cell.length_a   1.000
_cell.length_b   1.000
_cell.length_c   1.000
_cell.angle_alpha   90.00
_cell.angle_beta   90.00
_cell.angle_gamma   90.00
#
_symmetry.space_group_name_H-M   'P 1'
#
loop_
_entity.id
_entity.type
_entity.pdbx_description
1 polymer ?
#
loop_
_entity_poly.entity_id
_entity_poly.type
_entity_poly.pdbx_seq_one_letter_code
_entity_poly.pdbx_strand_id
1 'polypeptide(L)' 'QECFITWTKSIADLTKGDVIAIDGKTLRGSHDRSNGRSAVHMVSAWANANRISLGQVATEEKSNEITAIPKLLRMLDI' A
#
# COMPACT_ATOMS: atom_id res chain seq x y z
N GLN A 1 23.78 10.85 1.59
CA GLN A 1 22.48 11.21 0.97
C GLN A 1 22.51 11.13 -0.55
N GLU A 2 23.64 11.47 -1.19
CA GLU A 2 23.80 11.47 -2.65
C GLU A 2 23.41 10.15 -3.34
N CYS A 3 23.84 9.00 -2.80
CA CYS A 3 23.50 7.69 -3.37
C CYS A 3 21.98 7.41 -3.45
N PHE A 4 21.21 7.83 -2.43
CA PHE A 4 19.76 7.64 -2.40
C PHE A 4 19.06 8.54 -3.43
N ILE A 5 19.51 9.78 -3.58
CA ILE A 5 18.98 10.73 -4.57
C ILE A 5 19.29 10.25 -5.99
N THR A 6 20.51 9.77 -6.24
CA THR A 6 20.90 9.24 -7.56
C THR A 6 20.08 8.00 -7.91
N TRP A 7 19.90 7.08 -6.96
CA TRP A 7 19.09 5.89 -7.17
C TRP A 7 17.62 6.23 -7.42
N THR A 8 17.01 7.11 -6.61
CA THR A 8 15.60 7.52 -6.82
C THR A 8 15.39 8.22 -8.17
N LYS A 9 16.35 9.03 -8.64
CA LYS A 9 16.33 9.61 -9.99
C LYS A 9 16.38 8.53 -11.08
N SER A 10 17.26 7.53 -10.96
CA SER A 10 17.33 6.42 -11.92
C SER A 10 16.03 5.62 -12.00
N ILE A 11 15.32 5.44 -10.88
CA ILE A 11 14.00 4.80 -10.87
C ILE A 11 12.98 5.67 -11.60
N ALA A 12 12.94 6.97 -11.30
CA ALA A 12 12.01 7.89 -11.95
C ALA A 12 12.22 7.93 -13.48
N ASP A 13 13.47 7.90 -13.94
CA ASP A 13 13.81 7.84 -15.36
C ASP A 13 13.38 6.50 -15.99
N LEU A 14 13.66 5.38 -15.33
CA LEU A 14 13.30 4.04 -15.80
C LEU A 14 11.79 3.84 -15.91
N THR A 15 11.03 4.32 -14.92
CA THR A 15 9.58 4.16 -14.87
C THR A 15 8.83 5.31 -15.57
N LYS A 16 9.54 6.30 -16.12
CA LYS A 16 8.95 7.53 -16.68
C LYS A 16 8.04 8.27 -15.68
N GLY A 17 8.32 8.12 -14.39
CA GLY A 17 7.52 8.67 -13.30
C GLY A 17 6.28 7.84 -12.92
N ASP A 18 5.98 6.73 -13.62
CA ASP A 18 4.87 5.85 -13.28
C ASP A 18 5.28 4.93 -12.12
N VAL A 19 4.85 5.33 -10.91
CA VAL A 19 5.14 4.60 -9.68
C VAL A 19 3.82 4.28 -8.96
N ILE A 20 3.63 3.00 -8.64
CA ILE A 20 2.54 2.53 -7.78
C ILE A 20 3.06 2.39 -6.36
N ALA A 21 2.51 3.18 -5.45
CA ALA A 21 2.85 3.08 -4.04
C ALA A 21 2.02 1.96 -3.39
N ILE A 22 2.69 1.04 -2.69
CA ILE A 22 2.03 0.02 -1.85
C ILE A 22 2.22 0.44 -0.39
N ASP A 23 1.12 0.68 0.31
CA ASP A 23 1.15 1.29 1.64
C ASP A 23 0.09 0.69 2.57
N GLY A 24 0.49 0.47 3.83
CA GLY A 24 -0.34 -0.03 4.93
C GLY A 24 -1.05 1.11 5.66
N LYS A 25 -2.38 1.07 5.73
CA LYS A 25 -3.23 2.07 6.38
C LYS A 25 -4.04 1.44 7.50
N THR A 26 -4.28 2.22 8.55
CA THR A 26 -5.26 1.88 9.59
C THR A 26 -6.43 2.85 9.49
N LEU A 27 -7.65 2.33 9.31
CA LEU A 27 -8.83 3.16 9.14
C LEU A 27 -9.22 3.82 10.47
N ARG A 28 -9.12 5.14 10.53
CA ARG A 28 -9.52 5.90 11.72
C ARG A 28 -11.03 5.74 11.96
N GLY A 29 -11.39 5.43 13.21
CA GLY A 29 -12.79 5.24 13.61
C GLY A 29 -13.39 3.87 13.28
N SER A 30 -12.60 2.94 12.73
CA SER A 30 -13.05 1.57 12.41
C SER A 30 -13.04 0.61 13.60
N HIS A 31 -12.46 1.02 14.73
CA HIS A 31 -12.41 0.20 15.94
C HIS A 31 -13.77 0.17 16.63
N ASP A 32 -14.26 -1.03 16.95
CA ASP A 32 -15.52 -1.21 17.66
C ASP A 32 -15.27 -1.95 18.97
N ARG A 33 -15.14 -1.16 20.05
CA ARG A 33 -14.95 -1.70 21.41
C ARG A 33 -16.17 -2.45 21.93
N SER A 34 -17.38 -2.06 21.51
CA SER A 34 -18.61 -2.67 22.01
C SER A 34 -18.73 -4.13 21.56
N ASN A 35 -18.21 -4.43 20.37
CA ASN A 35 -18.16 -5.77 19.80
C ASN A 35 -16.76 -6.41 19.84
N GLY A 36 -15.81 -5.83 20.58
CA GLY A 36 -14.46 -6.37 20.72
C GLY A 36 -13.62 -6.43 19.43
N ARG A 37 -13.96 -5.64 18.40
CA ARG A 37 -13.25 -5.66 17.10
C ARG A 37 -12.15 -4.62 17.07
N SER A 38 -10.93 -5.02 16.71
CA SER A 38 -9.79 -4.12 16.47
C SER A 38 -10.05 -3.15 15.32
N ALA A 39 -9.18 -2.13 15.19
CA ALA A 39 -9.22 -1.25 14.02
C ALA A 39 -8.91 -2.04 12.75
N VAL A 40 -9.58 -1.70 11.65
CA VAL A 40 -9.33 -2.31 10.35
C VAL A 40 -7.98 -1.82 9.83
N HIS A 41 -7.09 -2.78 9.60
CA HIS A 41 -5.82 -2.61 8.92
C HIS A 41 -5.99 -3.01 7.45
N MET A 42 -5.27 -2.33 6.55
CA MET A 42 -5.37 -2.63 5.11
C MET A 42 -4.09 -2.25 4.39
N VAL A 43 -3.83 -2.92 3.26
CA VAL A 43 -2.79 -2.54 2.31
C VAL A 43 -3.45 -2.03 1.04
N SER A 44 -2.93 -0.93 0.49
CA SER A 44 -3.47 -0.26 -0.70
C SER A 44 -2.41 -0.06 -1.76
N ALA A 45 -2.78 -0.22 -3.03
CA ALA A 45 -2.00 0.18 -4.20
C ALA A 45 -2.52 1.54 -4.71
N TRP A 46 -1.65 2.54 -4.76
CA TRP A 46 -1.98 3.90 -5.18
C TRP A 46 -1.19 4.30 -6.44
N ALA A 47 -1.90 4.58 -7.53
CA ALA A 47 -1.33 5.10 -8.75
C ALA A 47 -1.20 6.62 -8.65
N ASN A 48 0.02 7.12 -8.42
CA ASN A 48 0.23 8.54 -8.19
C ASN A 48 -0.11 9.39 -9.43
N ALA A 49 0.24 8.93 -10.63
CA ALA A 49 -0.04 9.62 -11.88
C ALA A 49 -1.55 9.81 -12.11
N ASN A 50 -2.35 8.77 -11.81
CA ASN A 50 -3.79 8.75 -12.05
C ASN A 50 -4.61 9.22 -10.84
N ARG A 51 -3.97 9.46 -9.69
CA ARG A 51 -4.60 9.87 -8.43
C ARG A 51 -5.72 8.92 -7.99
N ILE A 52 -5.52 7.61 -8.18
CA ILE A 52 -6.51 6.57 -7.91
C ILE A 52 -5.90 5.41 -7.12
N SER A 53 -6.72 4.75 -6.30
CA SER A 53 -6.36 3.48 -5.70
C SER A 53 -6.73 2.34 -6.65
N LEU A 54 -5.74 1.55 -7.07
CA LEU A 54 -5.93 0.43 -7.98
C LEU A 54 -6.50 -0.80 -7.28
N GLY A 55 -6.19 -0.98 -6.00
CA GLY A 55 -6.63 -2.13 -5.22
C GLY A 55 -6.34 -1.96 -3.74
N GLN A 56 -7.15 -2.63 -2.92
CA GLN A 56 -7.04 -2.58 -1.46
C GLN A 56 -7.39 -3.96 -0.88
N VAL A 57 -6.63 -4.41 0.13
CA VAL A 57 -6.85 -5.66 0.83
C VAL A 57 -6.82 -5.40 2.33
N ALA A 58 -7.90 -5.75 3.03
CA ALA A 58 -7.95 -5.70 4.49
C ALA A 58 -7.06 -6.79 5.09
N THR A 59 -6.38 -6.46 6.19
CA THR A 59 -5.56 -7.38 6.97
C THR A 59 -6.18 -7.57 8.35
N GLU A 60 -6.07 -8.78 8.88
CA GLU A 60 -6.61 -9.11 10.22
C GLU A 60 -5.88 -8.33 11.31
N GLU A 61 -4.57 -8.17 11.15
CA GLU A 61 -3.69 -7.41 12.04
C GLU A 61 -2.71 -6.56 11.23
N LYS A 62 -2.15 -5.52 11.86
CA LYS A 62 -1.11 -4.69 11.26
C LYS A 62 0.13 -5.48 10.85
N SER A 63 0.49 -6.52 11.61
CA SER A 63 1.65 -7.38 11.32
C SER A 63 1.48 -8.23 10.06
N ASN A 64 0.25 -8.37 9.55
CA ASN A 64 -0.07 -9.27 8.43
C ASN A 64 0.11 -8.61 7.05
N GLU A 65 0.58 -7.36 6.97
CA GLU A 65 0.82 -6.62 5.72
C GLU A 65 1.73 -7.38 4.74
N ILE A 66 2.78 -8.06 5.22
CA ILE A 66 3.71 -8.86 4.40
C ILE A 66 2.97 -9.95 3.61
N THR A 67 1.98 -10.60 4.22
CA THR A 67 1.18 -11.65 3.56
C THR A 67 0.05 -11.07 2.70
N ALA A 68 -0.35 -9.83 2.95
CA ALA A 68 -1.40 -9.14 2.20
C ALA A 68 -0.88 -8.57 0.87
N ILE A 69 0.37 -8.12 0.82
CA ILE A 69 0.98 -7.58 -0.41
C ILE A 69 0.92 -8.60 -1.58
N PRO A 70 1.34 -9.87 -1.43
CA PRO A 70 1.21 -10.86 -2.51
C PRO A 70 -0.25 -11.16 -2.91
N LYS A 71 -1.23 -10.95 -2.03
CA LYS A 71 -2.65 -11.09 -2.38
C LYS A 71 -3.11 -9.88 -3.21
N LEU A 72 -2.69 -8.68 -2.83
CA LEU A 72 -2.98 -7.45 -3.56
C LEU A 72 -2.37 -7.47 -4.96
N LEU A 73 -1.12 -7.90 -5.12
CA LEU A 73 -0.47 -8.01 -6.44
C LEU A 73 -1.19 -9.00 -7.36
N ARG A 74 -1.54 -10.18 -6.86
CA ARG A 74 -2.35 -11.16 -7.60
C ARG A 74 -3.72 -10.62 -8.01
N MET A 75 -4.35 -9.77 -7.20
CA MET A 75 -5.61 -9.13 -7.54
C MET A 75 -5.47 -8.12 -8.69
N LEU A 76 -4.30 -7.52 -8.82
CA LEU A 76 -3.98 -6.57 -9.90
C LEU A 76 -3.42 -7.27 -11.15
N ASP A 77 -3.25 -8.60 -11.12
CA ASP A 77 -2.62 -9.41 -12.17
C ASP A 77 -1.19 -8.95 -12.52
N ILE A 78 -0.40 -8.64 -11.48
CA ILE A 78 1.01 -8.20 -11.55
C ILE A 78 1.89 -9.13 -10.72
#